data_AF-A0A6B0D341-F1
#
_entry.id   AF-A0A6B0D341-F1
#
_cell.length_a   1.000
_cell.length_b   1.000
_cell.length_c   1.000
_cell.angle_alpha   90.00
_cell.angle_beta   90.00
_cell.angle_gamma   90.00
#
_symmetry.space_group_name_H-M   'P 1'
#
loop_
_entity.id
_entity.type
_entity.pdbx_description
1 polymer ?
#
loop_
_entity_poly.entity_id
_entity_poly.type
_entity_poly.pdbx_seq_one_letter_code
_entity_poly.pdbx_strand_id
1 'polypeptide(L)'
;KADSDIDLKKGDIITEIDGKKIKDDVDLRSYLYENKKPGESVTVTVIRDGKTKEVKVKLKQQKEQPKRQSRSERQSPGQGDRDFFR
;
A
#
# COMPACT_ATOMS: atom_id res chain seq x y z
N LYS A 1 -13.41 -9.64 -1.05
CA LYS A 1 -13.60 -10.95 -0.39
C LYS A 1 -12.74 -11.98 -1.12
N ALA A 2 -11.45 -12.05 -0.81
CA ALA A 2 -10.53 -13.16 -1.15
C ALA A 2 -9.15 -12.84 -0.55
N ASP A 3 -9.12 -12.64 0.76
CA ASP A 3 -7.90 -12.37 1.55
C ASP A 3 -7.54 -13.61 2.40
N SER A 4 -8.05 -14.79 2.01
CA SER A 4 -7.92 -16.02 2.80
C SER A 4 -6.69 -16.87 2.42
N ASP A 5 -5.97 -16.51 1.35
CA ASP A 5 -4.83 -17.29 0.82
C ASP A 5 -3.48 -16.61 1.06
N ILE A 6 -3.41 -15.74 2.07
CA ILE A 6 -2.19 -15.07 2.46
C ILE A 6 -2.00 -15.34 3.94
N ASP A 7 -0.97 -16.11 4.29
CA ASP A 7 -0.65 -16.48 5.68
C ASP A 7 -0.18 -15.30 6.54
N LEU A 8 -0.21 -14.07 6.00
CA LEU A 8 0.03 -12.83 6.73
C LEU A 8 -1.22 -12.42 7.52
N LYS A 9 -1.00 -11.98 8.75
CA LYS A 9 -2.04 -11.52 9.67
C LYS A 9 -1.77 -10.08 10.07
N LYS A 10 -2.84 -9.36 10.44
CA LYS A 10 -2.70 -8.04 11.05
C LYS A 10 -1.89 -8.18 12.34
N GLY A 11 -0.86 -7.35 12.49
CA GLY A 11 0.08 -7.40 13.62
C GLY A 11 1.40 -8.08 13.31
N ASP A 12 1.56 -8.66 12.11
CA ASP A 12 2.87 -9.14 11.66
C ASP A 12 3.84 -8.00 11.41
N ILE A 13 5.08 -8.16 11.88
CA ILE A 13 6.18 -7.26 11.57
C ILE A 13 7.06 -7.92 10.52
N ILE A 14 7.10 -7.37 9.32
CA ILE A 14 7.93 -7.87 8.23
C ILE A 14 9.37 -7.42 8.48
N THR A 15 10.31 -8.36 8.50
CA THR A 15 11.73 -8.07 8.69
C THR A 15 12.56 -8.36 7.44
N GLU A 16 12.14 -9.34 6.63
CA GLU A 16 12.88 -9.75 5.43
C GLU A 16 11.94 -10.24 4.32
N ILE A 17 12.37 -10.11 3.07
CA ILE A 17 11.68 -10.64 1.89
C ILE A 17 12.70 -11.28 0.94
N ASP A 18 12.51 -12.55 0.59
CA ASP A 18 13.43 -13.35 -0.22
C ASP A 18 14.91 -13.20 0.21
N GLY A 19 15.14 -13.16 1.53
CA GLY A 19 16.48 -12.97 2.13
C GLY A 19 17.00 -11.52 2.13
N LYS A 20 16.24 -10.56 1.60
CA LYS A 20 16.56 -9.13 1.66
C LYS A 20 15.98 -8.52 2.94
N LYS A 21 16.81 -7.86 3.74
CA LYS A 21 16.34 -7.10 4.92
C LYS A 21 15.51 -5.90 4.48
N ILE A 22 14.35 -5.77 5.11
CA ILE A 22 13.41 -4.67 4.92
C ILE A 22 13.28 -3.92 6.24
N LYS A 23 13.48 -2.60 6.21
CA LYS A 23 13.38 -1.76 7.40
C LYS A 23 12.05 -1.01 7.45
N ASP A 24 11.60 -0.55 6.29
CA ASP A 24 10.45 0.34 6.17
C ASP A 24 9.46 -0.15 5.12
N ASP A 25 8.23 0.36 5.17
CA ASP A 25 7.17 0.00 4.22
C ASP A 25 7.50 0.46 2.79
N VAL A 26 8.28 1.54 2.66
CA VAL A 26 8.76 2.06 1.38
C VAL A 26 9.71 1.05 0.71
N ASP A 27 10.69 0.52 1.45
CA ASP A 27 11.63 -0.49 0.93
C ASP A 27 10.91 -1.75 0.46
N LEU A 28 9.90 -2.18 1.23
CA LEU A 28 9.07 -3.33 0.88
C LEU A 28 8.36 -3.09 -0.45
N ARG A 29 7.68 -1.94 -0.58
CA ARG A 29 6.92 -1.57 -1.78
C ARG A 29 7.84 -1.45 -2.99
N SER A 30 8.95 -0.73 -2.87
CA SER A 30 9.92 -0.56 -3.95
C SER A 30 10.47 -1.91 -4.40
N TYR A 31 10.84 -2.79 -3.47
CA TYR A 31 11.29 -4.14 -3.82
C TYR A 31 10.23 -4.92 -4.60
N LEU A 32 8.98 -4.91 -4.14
CA LEU A 32 7.89 -5.61 -4.81
C LEU A 32 7.58 -5.05 -6.21
N TYR A 33 7.67 -3.73 -6.40
CA TYR A 33 7.41 -3.11 -7.71
C TYR A 33 8.57 -3.30 -8.70
N GLU A 34 9.81 -3.25 -8.21
CA GLU A 34 10.99 -3.31 -9.07
C GLU A 34 11.42 -4.75 -9.39
N ASN A 35 11.27 -5.67 -8.43
CA ASN A 35 11.88 -7.00 -8.52
C ASN A 35 10.87 -8.13 -8.73
N LYS A 36 9.57 -7.88 -8.57
CA LYS A 36 8.54 -8.93 -8.60
C LYS A 36 7.37 -8.57 -9.50
N LYS A 37 6.74 -9.60 -10.04
CA LYS A 37 5.56 -9.46 -10.91
C LYS A 37 4.29 -9.99 -10.24
N PRO A 38 3.12 -9.43 -10.57
CA PRO A 38 1.85 -10.01 -10.17
C PRO A 38 1.78 -11.49 -10.60
N GLY A 39 1.37 -12.37 -9.68
CA GLY A 39 1.28 -13.81 -9.88
C GLY A 39 2.46 -14.60 -9.33
N GLU A 40 3.59 -13.95 -9.01
CA GLU A 40 4.75 -14.62 -8.41
C GLU A 40 4.56 -14.88 -6.91
N SER A 41 5.32 -15.83 -6.38
CA SER A 41 5.37 -16.09 -4.94
C SER A 41 6.67 -15.55 -4.36
N VAL A 42 6.56 -14.89 -3.20
CA VAL A 42 7.70 -14.36 -2.43
C VAL A 42 7.70 -14.97 -1.05
N THR A 43 8.88 -15.18 -0.48
CA THR A 43 9.02 -15.63 0.90
C THR A 43 9.21 -14.42 1.78
N VAL A 44 8.37 -14.25 2.80
CA VAL A 44 8.42 -13.11 3.71
C VAL A 44 8.71 -13.63 5.11
N THR A 45 9.72 -13.07 5.75
CA THR A 45 10.03 -13.32 7.15
C THR A 45 9.28 -12.31 7.99
N VAL A 46 8.45 -12.81 8.90
CA VAL A 46 7.64 -12.00 9.81
C VAL A 46 7.88 -12.37 11.26
N ILE A 47 7.76 -11.40 12.15
CA ILE A 47 7.68 -11.62 13.59
C ILE A 47 6.20 -11.60 13.98
N ARG A 48 5.72 -12.72 14.53
CA ARG A 48 4.36 -12.89 15.06
C ARG A 48 4.44 -13.48 16.47
N ASP A 49 3.83 -12.82 17.44
CA ASP A 49 3.87 -13.23 18.86
C ASP A 49 5.31 -13.37 19.40
N GLY A 50 6.23 -12.53 18.93
CA GLY A 50 7.65 -12.57 19.28
C GLY A 50 8.44 -13.71 18.64
N LYS A 51 7.83 -14.50 17.75
CA LYS A 51 8.50 -15.58 17.02
C LYS A 51 8.65 -15.23 15.55
N THR A 52 9.84 -15.49 15.01
CA THR A 52 10.11 -15.40 13.58
C THR A 52 9.41 -16.54 12.85
N LYS A 53 8.70 -16.21 11.77
CA LYS A 53 8.00 -17.15 10.90
C LYS A 53 8.27 -16.77 9.45
N GLU A 54 8.51 -17.76 8.61
CA GLU A 54 8.57 -17.58 7.17
C GLU A 54 7.23 -17.94 6.56
N VAL A 55 6.71 -17.04 5.73
CA VAL A 55 5.41 -17.19 5.08
C VAL A 55 5.56 -16.92 3.60
N LYS A 56 5.05 -17.86 2.80
CA LYS A 56 5.07 -17.74 1.34
C LYS A 56 3.81 -17.02 0.89
N VAL A 57 3.99 -15.89 0.22
CA VAL A 57 2.89 -15.02 -0.19
C VAL A 57 2.86 -14.96 -1.70
N LYS A 58 1.70 -15.25 -2.30
CA LYS A 58 1.48 -15.05 -3.73
C LYS A 58 1.02 -13.62 -4.00
N LEU A 59 1.80 -12.89 -4.76
CA LEU A 59 1.50 -11.51 -5.14
C LEU A 59 0.30 -11.49 -6.09
N LYS A 60 -0.72 -10.72 -5.75
CA LYS A 60 -1.88 -10.46 -6.62
C LYS A 60 -1.67 -9.11 -7.31
N GLN A 61 -2.22 -8.96 -8.51
CA GLN A 61 -2.18 -7.68 -9.20
C GLN A 61 -2.92 -6.64 -8.37
N GLN A 62 -2.21 -5.59 -7.96
CA GLN A 62 -2.83 -4.46 -7.31
C GLN A 62 -3.72 -3.77 -8.34
N LYS A 63 -5.05 -3.87 -8.17
CA LYS A 63 -5.96 -3.01 -8.92
C LYS A 63 -5.64 -1.57 -8.52
N GLU A 64 -5.37 -0.71 -9.49
CA GLU A 64 -5.12 0.71 -9.24
C GLU A 64 -6.26 1.24 -8.38
N GLN A 65 -5.95 1.61 -7.14
CA GLN A 65 -6.87 2.44 -6.37
C GLN A 65 -6.76 3.83 -7.01
N PRO A 66 -7.88 4.45 -7.43
CA PRO A 66 -7.82 5.79 -7.99
C PRO A 66 -7.12 6.65 -6.94
N LYS A 67 -5.97 7.21 -7.32
CA LYS A 67 -5.25 8.19 -6.51
C LYS A 67 -6.31 9.20 -6.13
N ARG A 68 -6.69 9.24 -4.84
CA ARG A 68 -7.53 10.30 -4.30
C ARG A 68 -6.67 11.55 -4.43
N GLN A 69 -6.77 12.20 -5.59
CA GLN A 69 -6.26 13.54 -5.79
C GLN A 69 -6.87 14.34 -4.65
N SER A 70 -6.02 14.69 -3.70
CA SER A 70 -6.29 15.68 -2.69
C SER A 70 -6.78 16.90 -3.44
N ARG A 71 -8.10 17.08 -3.44
CA ARG A 71 -8.83 18.22 -3.98
C ARG A 71 -8.40 19.45 -3.17
N SER A 72 -7.23 19.98 -3.49
CA SER A 72 -6.86 21.36 -3.23
C SER A 72 -7.59 22.23 -4.24
N GLU A 73 -8.92 22.23 -4.14
CA GLU A 73 -9.78 23.17 -4.86
C GLU A 73 -10.86 23.61 -3.89
N ARG A 74 -10.44 24.42 -2.92
CA ARG A 74 -11.29 25.43 -2.31
C ARG A 74 -11.05 26.72 -3.11
N GLN A 75 -11.53 26.75 -4.35
CA GLN A 75 -11.94 28.01 -4.94
C GLN A 75 -13.24 28.40 -4.21
N SER A 76 -13.18 29.51 -3.49
CA SER A 76 -14.32 30.08 -2.77
C SER A 76 -15.45 30.42 -3.74
N PRO A 77 -16.73 30.20 -3.37
CA PRO A 77 -17.86 30.56 -4.19
C PRO A 77 -18.16 32.06 -4.11
N GLY A 78 -18.40 32.68 -5.27
CA GLY A 78 -19.44 33.71 -5.45
C GLY A 78 -19.28 35.07 -4.75
N GLN A 79 -18.78 36.04 -5.49
CA GLN A 79 -19.27 37.44 -5.51
C GLN A 79 -19.16 37.86 -6.98
N GLY A 80 -20.15 37.69 -7.86
CA GLY A 80 -21.59 37.84 -7.64
C GLY A 80 -21.91 39.33 -7.65
N ASP A 81 -22.00 39.88 -8.85
CA ASP A 81 -22.49 41.20 -9.25
C ASP A 81 -23.06 42.09 -8.14
N ARG A 82 -22.43 43.25 -7.97
CA ARG A 82 -23.05 44.42 -7.35
C ARG A 82 -23.08 45.58 -8.33
N ASP A 83 -23.80 45.39 -9.43
CA ASP A 83 -24.39 46.47 -10.22
C ASP A 83 -25.82 46.70 -9.74
N PHE A 84 -25.94 47.48 -8.66
CA PHE A 84 -27.17 48.16 -8.25
C PHE A 84 -26.74 49.55 -7.77
N PHE A 85 -27.24 50.59 -8.44
CA PHE A 85 -26.97 52.03 -8.27
C PHE A 85 -25.81 52.64 -9.08
N ARG A 86 -26.05 52.91 -10.37
CA ARG A 86 -25.98 54.28 -10.92
C ARG A 86 -26.75 54.43 -12.22
#